data_AF-A0A527I5I5-F1
#
_entry.id   AF-A0A527I5I5-F1
#
_cell.length_a   1.000
_cell.length_b   1.000
_cell.length_c   1.000
_cell.angle_alpha   90.00
_cell.angle_beta   90.00
_cell.angle_gamma   90.00
#
_symmetry.space_group_name_H-M   'P 1'
#
loop_
_entity.id
_entity.type
_entity.pdbx_description
1 polymer ?
#
loop_
_entity_poly.entity_id
_entity_poly.type
_entity_poly.pdbx_seq_one_letter_code
_entity_poly.pdbx_strand_id
1 'polypeptide(L)' 'ADLVRSLQTGNTPRASGSLALHVLEIMEAILRSGETQGSVAIAGDVVQPALLTEEEASSLLA' A
#
# COMPACT_ATOMS: atom_id res chain seq x y z
N ALA A 1 11.85 10.86 -6.61
CA ALA A 1 10.81 10.25 -5.74
C ALA A 1 9.62 9.69 -6.55
N ASP A 2 9.04 8.55 -6.11
CA ASP A 2 8.05 7.74 -6.85
C ASP A 2 6.73 8.47 -7.17
N LEU A 3 6.21 9.23 -6.21
CA LEU A 3 4.98 10.01 -6.39
C LEU A 3 5.12 11.04 -7.53
N VAL A 4 6.24 11.77 -7.58
CA VAL A 4 6.47 12.76 -8.63
C VAL A 4 6.54 12.10 -10.00
N ARG A 5 7.22 10.95 -10.08
CA ARG A 5 7.35 10.18 -11.32
C ARG A 5 6.00 9.65 -11.82
N SER A 6 5.21 9.06 -10.94
CA SER A 6 3.88 8.54 -11.28
C SER A 6 2.94 9.63 -11.78
N LEU A 7 3.00 10.84 -11.23
CA LEU A 7 2.27 12.00 -11.76
C LEU A 7 2.71 12.39 -13.18
N GLN A 8 4.00 12.26 -13.50
CA GLN A 8 4.53 12.58 -14.84
C GLN A 8 4.22 11.48 -15.87
N THR A 9 4.25 10.22 -15.47
CA THR A 9 4.06 9.07 -16.39
C THR A 9 2.62 8.56 -16.44
N GLY A 10 1.73 9.11 -15.61
CA GLY A 10 0.33 8.65 -15.50
C GLY A 10 0.15 7.29 -14.83
N ASN A 11 1.20 6.76 -14.20
CA ASN A 11 1.13 5.49 -13.48
C ASN A 11 0.50 5.68 -12.08
N THR A 12 -0.02 4.61 -11.49
CA THR A 12 -0.44 4.64 -10.08
C THR A 12 0.79 4.72 -9.17
N PRO A 13 0.85 5.68 -8.22
CA PRO A 13 1.93 5.73 -7.23
C PRO A 13 1.96 4.47 -6.37
N ARG A 14 3.15 4.01 -5.96
CA ARG A 14 3.29 2.82 -5.11
C ARG A 14 2.74 3.04 -3.71
N ALA A 15 2.83 4.27 -3.21
CA ALA A 15 2.21 4.72 -1.96
C ALA A 15 0.89 5.45 -2.25
N SER A 16 -0.07 4.75 -2.86
CA SER A 16 -1.36 5.33 -3.22
C SER A 16 -2.28 5.52 -2.02
N GLY A 17 -3.30 6.38 -2.18
CA GLY A 17 -4.37 6.52 -1.20
C GLY A 17 -5.20 5.24 -1.00
N SER A 18 -5.40 4.45 -2.05
CA SER A 18 -6.08 3.14 -1.95
C SER A 18 -5.30 2.15 -1.09
N LEU A 19 -3.97 2.09 -1.26
CA LEU A 19 -3.12 1.27 -0.40
C LEU A 19 -3.14 1.77 1.05
N ALA A 20 -3.08 3.08 1.25
CA ALA A 20 -3.17 3.67 2.60
C ALA A 20 -4.49 3.33 3.30
N LEU A 21 -5.62 3.40 2.58
CA LEU A 21 -6.92 3.01 3.11
C LEU A 21 -6.95 1.53 3.49
N HIS A 22 -6.46 0.64 2.63
CA HIS A 22 -6.43 -0.79 2.93
C HIS A 22 -5.55 -1.12 4.16
N VAL A 23 -4.43 -0.40 4.34
CA VAL A 23 -3.61 -0.52 5.56
C VAL A 23 -4.38 -0.07 6.80
N LEU A 24 -5.21 0.97 6.72
CA LEU A 24 -6.07 1.38 7.84
C LEU A 24 -7.09 0.29 8.20
N GLU A 25 -7.68 -0.39 7.23
CA GLU A 25 -8.58 -1.53 7.47
C GLU A 25 -7.85 -2.68 8.17
N ILE A 26 -6.61 -2.99 7.76
CA ILE A 26 -5.76 -3.99 8.43
C ILE A 26 -5.50 -3.58 9.88
N MET A 27 -5.11 -2.33 10.12
CA MET A 27 -4.83 -1.82 11.47
C MET A 27 -6.08 -1.89 12.37
N GLU A 28 -7.25 -1.53 11.85
CA GLU A 28 -8.52 -1.66 12.58
C GLU A 28 -8.85 -3.12 12.87
N ALA A 29 -8.67 -4.02 11.90
CA ALA A 29 -8.93 -5.45 12.10
C ALA A 29 -8.03 -6.06 13.17
N ILE A 30 -6.76 -5.63 13.26
CA ILE A 30 -5.82 -6.05 14.33
C ILE A 30 -6.35 -5.63 15.70
N LEU A 31 -6.78 -4.37 15.85
CA LEU A 31 -7.33 -3.87 17.12
C LEU A 31 -8.57 -4.67 17.53
N ARG A 32 -9.53 -4.85 16.60
CA ARG A 32 -10.75 -5.63 16.84
C ARG A 32 -10.46 -7.09 17.19
N SER A 33 -9.51 -7.71 16.49
CA SER A 33 -9.09 -9.09 16.76
C SER A 33 -8.53 -9.23 18.18
N GLY A 34 -7.73 -8.26 18.62
CA GLY A 34 -7.20 -8.20 19.99
C GLY A 34 -8.30 -8.04 21.03
N GLU A 35 -9.32 -7.23 20.76
CA GLU A 35 -10.46 -7.02 21.67
C GLU A 35 -11.36 -8.26 21.77
N THR A 36 -11.64 -8.93 20.66
CA THR A 36 -12.60 -10.04 20.62
C THR A 36 -11.95 -11.42 20.77
N GLN A 37 -10.62 -11.51 20.79
CA GLN A 37 -9.86 -12.76 20.79
C GLN A 37 -10.27 -13.70 19.64
N GLY A 38 -10.59 -13.14 18.48
CA GLY A 38 -11.16 -13.85 17.34
C GLY A 38 -10.58 -13.40 16.01
N SER A 39 -10.76 -14.22 14.97
CA SER A 39 -10.38 -13.85 13.60
C SER A 39 -11.31 -12.78 13.03
N VAL A 40 -10.74 -11.76 12.39
CA VAL A 40 -11.48 -10.68 11.74
C VAL A 40 -11.15 -10.71 10.25
N ALA A 41 -12.19 -10.78 9.41
CA ALA A 41 -12.04 -10.70 7.97
C ALA A 41 -11.91 -9.24 7.51
N ILE A 42 -11.02 -9.00 6.55
CA ILE A 42 -10.84 -7.70 5.89
C ILE A 42 -11.50 -7.81 4.52
N ALA A 43 -12.48 -6.96 4.26
CA ALA A 43 -13.28 -7.02 3.03
C ALA A 43 -12.67 -6.23 1.87
N GLY A 44 -11.95 -5.15 2.16
CA GLY A 44 -11.29 -4.34 1.14
C GLY A 44 -10.19 -5.12 0.44
N ASP A 45 -9.96 -4.77 -0.82
CA ASP A 45 -8.86 -5.28 -1.62
C ASP A 45 -7.98 -4.13 -2.14
N VAL A 46 -6.76 -4.47 -2.53
CA VAL A 46 -5.86 -3.53 -3.19
C VAL A 46 -5.00 -4.29 -4.19
N VAL A 47 -4.72 -3.64 -5.33
CA VAL A 47 -3.70 -4.12 -6.25
C VAL A 47 -2.34 -3.89 -5.62
N GLN A 48 -1.65 -4.97 -5.27
CA GLN A 48 -0.29 -4.90 -4.76
C GLN A 48 0.64 -4.26 -5.82
N PRO A 49 1.39 -3.20 -5.48
CA PRO A 49 2.39 -2.65 -6.40
C PRO A 49 3.45 -3.70 -6.73
N ALA A 50 3.78 -3.84 -8.02
CA ALA A 50 4.84 -4.76 -8.49
C ALA A 50 6.17 -4.48 -7.77
N LEU A 51 7.04 -5.47 -7.58
CA LEU A 51 8.37 -5.19 -7.03
C LEU A 51 9.17 -4.29 -7.96
N LEU A 52 9.99 -3.40 -7.38
CA LEU A 52 10.96 -2.63 -8.17
C LEU A 52 12.13 -3.52 -8.55
N THR A 53 12.63 -3.36 -9.76
CA THR A 53 13.98 -3.79 -10.11
C THR A 53 15.03 -2.95 -9.37
N GLU A 54 16.27 -3.44 -9.31
CA GLU A 54 17.38 -2.69 -8.69
C GLU A 54 17.62 -1.34 -9.39
N GLU A 55 17.48 -1.30 -10.73
CA GLU A 55 17.63 -0.09 -11.53
C GLU A 55 16.54 0.93 -11.19
N GLU A 56 15.27 0.50 -11.16
CA GLU A 56 14.16 1.37 -10.80
C GLU A 56 14.28 1.88 -9.37
N ALA A 57 14.66 1.03 -8.42
CA ALA A 57 14.89 1.42 -7.02
C ALA A 57 16.00 2.48 -6.91
N SER A 58 17.13 2.26 -7.58
CA SER A 58 18.26 3.20 -7.60
C SER A 58 17.86 4.56 -8.17
N SER A 59 17.06 4.57 -9.24
CA SER A 59 16.58 5.81 -9.87
C SER A 59 15.65 6.65 -8.97
N LEU A 60 15.12 6.08 -7.90
CA LEU A 60 14.21 6.77 -6.97
C LEU A 60 14.93 7.46 -5.80
N LEU A 61 16.21 7.13 -5.57
CA LEU A 61 17.04 7.64 -4.48
C LEU A 61 17.86 8.89 -4.82
N ALA A 62 17.84 9.32 -6.10
CA ALA A 62 18.51 10.51 -6.59
C ALA A 62 17.73 11.79 -6.31
#